data_AF-A0A2M7CXU0-F1
#
_entry.id   AF-A0A2M7CXU0-F1
#
_cell.length_a   1.000
_cell.length_b   1.000
_cell.length_c   1.000
_cell.angle_alpha   90.00
_cell.angle_beta   90.00
_cell.angle_gamma   90.00
#
_symmetry.space_group_name_H-M   'P 1'
#
loop_
_entity.id
_entity.type
_entity.pdbx_description
1 polymer ?
#
loop_
_entity_poly.entity_id
_entity_poly.type
_entity_poly.pdbx_seq_one_letter_code
_entity_poly.pdbx_strand_id
1 'polypeptide(L)'
;GGMAGRDMEAMAIGIRESIDDNHIRARVGQVEYLGKQLQKAGVPIVLPIGGHAVFLDARRILPHLPQQQLPAQALAAALYLDSGVRAMERGVVSAGRDPLSGENRLPKLELVRLTIPRRVYTQAHMDVVAESVIEVAEHADAIKGLRFTYEPEQLRFFLGRFAEID
;
A
#
# COMPACT_ATOMS: atom_id res chain seq x y z
N GLY A 1 -28.82 -16.28 5.33
CA GLY A 1 -28.46 -16.89 4.04
C GLY A 1 -27.54 -15.93 3.31
N GLY A 2 -26.37 -16.41 2.87
CA GLY A 2 -25.29 -15.57 2.33
C GLY A 2 -23.90 -16.12 2.64
N MET A 3 -23.80 -17.09 3.56
CA MET A 3 -22.57 -17.76 3.99
C MET A 3 -22.84 -19.26 4.19
N ALA A 4 -21.91 -20.12 3.80
CA ALA A 4 -22.05 -21.57 4.05
C ALA A 4 -21.87 -21.88 5.54
N GLY A 5 -22.43 -22.99 6.01
CA GLY A 5 -22.35 -23.39 7.43
C GLY A 5 -20.91 -23.43 7.98
N ARG A 6 -19.99 -24.03 7.22
CA ARG A 6 -18.57 -24.12 7.57
C ARG A 6 -17.86 -22.76 7.68
N ASP A 7 -18.29 -21.76 6.91
CA ASP A 7 -17.67 -20.43 6.92
C ASP A 7 -18.15 -19.64 8.15
N MET A 8 -19.42 -19.83 8.55
CA MET A 8 -19.94 -19.29 9.81
C MET A 8 -19.18 -19.87 11.01
N GLU A 9 -18.90 -21.17 11.00
CA GLU A 9 -18.09 -21.83 12.03
C GLU A 9 -16.65 -21.29 12.06
N ALA A 10 -16.00 -21.20 10.90
CA ALA A 10 -14.64 -20.65 10.80
C ALA A 10 -14.57 -19.19 11.30
N MET A 11 -15.58 -18.36 11.00
CA MET A 11 -15.66 -16.98 11.50
C MET A 11 -15.82 -16.94 13.02
N ALA A 12 -16.68 -17.78 13.60
CA ALA A 12 -16.89 -17.84 15.04
C ALA A 12 -15.61 -18.25 15.80
N ILE A 13 -14.90 -19.25 15.29
CA ILE A 13 -13.59 -19.68 15.83
C ILE A 13 -12.56 -18.55 15.67
N GLY A 14 -12.47 -17.96 14.48
CA GLY A 14 -11.50 -16.90 14.18
C GLY A 14 -11.64 -15.66 15.06
N ILE A 15 -12.87 -15.25 15.42
CA ILE A 15 -13.10 -14.14 16.35
C ILE A 15 -12.51 -14.48 17.73
N ARG A 16 -12.74 -15.70 18.23
CA ARG A 16 -12.19 -16.14 19.53
C ARG A 16 -10.66 -16.21 19.52
N GLU A 17 -10.06 -16.69 18.42
CA GLU A 17 -8.61 -16.68 18.26
C GLU A 17 -8.04 -15.25 18.20
N SER A 18 -8.78 -14.30 17.60
CA SER A 18 -8.29 -12.95 17.35
C SER A 18 -8.12 -12.09 18.60
N ILE A 19 -8.81 -12.45 19.70
CA ILE A 19 -8.74 -11.76 20.98
C ILE A 19 -7.68 -12.33 21.92
N ASP A 20 -6.89 -13.31 21.49
CA ASP A 20 -5.72 -13.78 22.24
C ASP A 20 -4.61 -12.71 22.26
N ASP A 21 -4.14 -12.34 23.44
CA ASP A 21 -3.16 -11.26 23.64
C ASP A 21 -1.81 -11.55 22.97
N ASN A 22 -1.37 -12.81 22.96
CA ASN A 22 -0.11 -13.18 22.32
C ASN A 22 -0.23 -13.12 20.80
N HIS A 23 -1.37 -13.56 20.26
CA HIS A 23 -1.70 -13.44 18.85
C HIS A 23 -1.67 -11.98 18.37
N ILE A 24 -2.42 -11.09 19.03
CA ILE A 24 -2.50 -9.69 18.60
C ILE A 24 -1.17 -8.96 18.81
N ARG A 25 -0.44 -9.25 19.89
CA ARG A 25 0.90 -8.69 20.14
C ARG A 25 1.88 -9.06 19.03
N ALA A 26 1.96 -10.35 18.66
CA ALA A 26 2.82 -10.78 17.57
C ALA A 26 2.41 -10.15 16.23
N ARG A 27 1.10 -10.06 15.94
CA ARG A 27 0.56 -9.46 14.73
C ARG A 27 0.92 -7.98 14.59
N VAL A 28 0.75 -7.19 15.64
CA VAL A 28 1.06 -5.75 15.62
C VAL A 28 2.58 -5.56 15.61
N GLY A 29 3.31 -6.35 16.40
CA GLY A 29 4.77 -6.34 16.44
C GLY A 29 5.41 -6.60 15.07
N GLN A 30 4.83 -7.47 14.24
CA GLN A 30 5.30 -7.70 12.86
C GLN A 30 5.16 -6.45 11.97
N VAL A 31 4.06 -5.69 12.11
CA VAL A 31 3.87 -4.44 11.34
C VAL A 31 4.82 -3.36 11.85
N GLU A 32 4.98 -3.24 13.17
CA GLU A 32 5.94 -2.34 13.78
C GLU A 32 7.37 -2.64 13.37
N TYR A 33 7.73 -3.93 13.25
CA TYR A 33 9.05 -4.36 12.82
C TYR A 33 9.38 -3.79 11.44
N LEU A 34 8.51 -4.00 10.45
CA LEU A 34 8.68 -3.43 9.11
C LEU A 34 8.77 -1.90 9.16
N GLY A 35 7.85 -1.24 9.86
CA GLY A 35 7.85 0.23 9.92
C GLY A 35 9.09 0.80 10.61
N LYS A 36 9.62 0.13 11.64
CA LYS A 36 10.85 0.53 12.34
C LYS A 36 12.08 0.37 11.44
N GLN A 37 12.15 -0.68 10.64
CA GLN A 37 13.24 -0.87 9.65
C GLN A 37 13.23 0.28 8.63
N LEU A 38 12.07 0.58 8.05
CA LEU A 38 11.91 1.68 7.10
C LEU A 38 12.23 3.05 7.71
N GLN A 39 11.78 3.29 8.94
CA GLN A 39 12.08 4.53 9.66
C GLN A 39 13.58 4.69 9.92
N LYS A 40 14.28 3.63 10.32
CA LYS A 40 15.75 3.66 10.52
C LYS A 40 16.50 3.97 9.23
N ALA A 41 16.01 3.49 8.08
CA ALA A 41 16.55 3.79 6.77
C ALA A 41 16.14 5.17 6.22
N GLY A 42 15.39 5.98 6.98
CA GLY A 42 14.98 7.32 6.57
C GLY A 42 13.82 7.35 5.55
N VAL A 43 13.20 6.21 5.25
CA VAL A 43 12.05 6.15 4.33
C VAL A 43 10.86 6.88 4.96
N PRO A 44 10.24 7.84 4.25
CA PRO A 44 9.12 8.60 4.80
C PRO A 44 7.85 7.73 4.85
N ILE A 45 7.40 7.46 6.08
CA ILE A 45 6.19 6.70 6.37
C ILE A 45 5.24 7.50 7.26
N VAL A 46 3.95 7.13 7.26
CA VAL A 46 2.97 7.66 8.21
C VAL A 46 3.30 7.14 9.62
N LEU A 47 3.25 8.04 10.60
CA LEU A 47 3.50 7.74 12.02
C LEU A 47 2.30 8.15 12.91
N PRO A 48 2.05 7.44 14.03
CA PRO A 48 2.72 6.20 14.44
C PRO A 48 2.40 5.01 13.51
N ILE A 49 3.22 3.96 13.55
CA ILE A 49 2.97 2.73 12.79
C ILE A 49 1.66 2.10 13.28
N GLY A 50 0.72 1.87 12.35
CA GLY A 50 -0.58 1.31 12.68
C GLY A 50 -0.55 -0.22 12.91
N GLY A 51 -1.66 -0.77 13.38
CA GLY A 51 -1.72 -2.21 13.73
C GLY A 51 -1.85 -3.18 12.55
N HIS A 52 -1.99 -2.73 11.30
CA HIS A 52 -2.29 -3.61 10.17
C HIS A 52 -1.49 -3.36 8.88
N ALA A 53 -0.85 -2.20 8.77
CA ALA A 53 -0.12 -1.80 7.58
C ALA A 53 0.90 -0.72 7.90
N VAL A 54 1.92 -0.61 7.06
CA VAL A 54 2.79 0.56 6.96
C VAL A 54 2.37 1.35 5.72
N PHE A 55 2.32 2.67 5.82
CA PHE A 55 1.96 3.56 4.72
C PHE A 55 3.17 4.40 4.33
N LEU A 56 3.66 4.22 3.11
CA LEU A 56 4.73 5.03 2.53
C LEU A 56 4.16 6.35 2.03
N ASP A 57 4.85 7.47 2.29
CA ASP A 57 4.48 8.78 1.77
C ASP A 57 5.09 8.99 0.37
N ALA A 58 4.32 8.65 -0.67
CA ALA A 58 4.82 8.65 -2.05
C ALA A 58 5.17 10.07 -2.54
N ARG A 59 4.56 11.13 -1.98
CA ARG A 59 4.92 12.52 -2.31
C ARG A 59 6.31 12.88 -1.82
N ARG A 60 6.73 12.31 -0.69
CA ARG A 60 8.06 12.54 -0.14
C ARG A 60 9.11 11.65 -0.78
N ILE A 61 8.74 10.44 -1.21
CA ILE A 61 9.63 9.53 -1.94
C ILE A 61 9.87 10.02 -3.37
N LEU A 62 8.82 10.48 -4.06
CA LEU A 62 8.88 10.92 -5.46
C LEU A 62 8.55 12.42 -5.60
N PRO A 63 9.37 13.33 -5.03
CA PRO A 63 9.06 14.76 -4.99
C PRO A 63 9.10 15.43 -6.37
N HIS A 64 9.75 14.81 -7.36
CA HIS A 64 9.79 15.27 -8.76
C HIS A 64 8.48 15.01 -9.51
N LEU A 65 7.61 14.13 -8.99
CA LEU A 65 6.34 13.79 -9.63
C LEU A 65 5.17 14.57 -8.98
N PRO A 66 4.48 15.46 -9.71
CA PRO A 66 3.24 16.04 -9.23
C PRO A 66 2.15 14.96 -9.10
N GLN A 67 1.16 15.16 -8.22
CA GLN A 67 0.10 14.15 -7.99
C GLN A 67 -0.68 13.77 -9.25
N GLN A 68 -0.78 14.65 -10.24
CA GLN A 68 -1.41 14.37 -11.54
C GLN A 68 -0.70 13.25 -12.31
N GLN A 69 0.57 12.99 -12.00
CA GLN A 69 1.38 11.90 -12.55
C GLN A 69 1.37 10.64 -11.68
N LEU A 70 0.43 10.56 -10.72
CA LEU A 70 0.06 9.35 -9.98
C LEU A 70 1.24 8.69 -9.21
N PRO A 71 2.01 9.44 -8.39
CA PRO A 71 3.23 8.95 -7.77
C PRO A 71 3.01 7.73 -6.85
N ALA A 72 1.89 7.62 -6.13
CA ALA A 72 1.62 6.41 -5.34
C ALA A 72 1.36 5.18 -6.22
N GLN A 73 0.74 5.34 -7.39
CA GLN A 73 0.54 4.26 -8.35
C GLN A 73 1.87 3.84 -8.99
N ALA A 74 2.72 4.81 -9.32
CA ALA A 74 4.06 4.58 -9.87
C ALA A 74 4.96 3.85 -8.87
N LEU A 75 5.00 4.32 -7.63
CA LEU A 75 5.77 3.68 -6.56
C LEU A 75 5.30 2.25 -6.30
N ALA A 76 3.99 2.00 -6.25
CA ALA A 76 3.46 0.64 -6.07
C ALA A 76 3.83 -0.30 -7.23
N ALA A 77 3.92 0.21 -8.46
CA ALA A 77 4.38 -0.55 -9.62
C ALA A 77 5.89 -0.85 -9.54
N ALA A 78 6.71 0.15 -9.18
CA ALA A 78 8.15 -0.01 -9.02
C ALA A 78 8.50 -1.08 -7.98
N LEU A 79 7.84 -1.07 -6.81
CA LEU A 79 8.02 -2.10 -5.78
C LEU A 79 7.70 -3.51 -6.29
N TYR A 80 6.66 -3.64 -7.13
CA TYR A 80 6.31 -4.93 -7.72
C TYR A 80 7.33 -5.40 -8.76
N LEU A 81 7.86 -4.50 -9.58
CA LEU A 81 8.89 -4.83 -10.57
C LEU A 81 10.22 -5.21 -9.93
N ASP A 82 10.59 -4.56 -8.84
CA ASP A 82 11.82 -4.80 -8.09
C ASP A 82 11.79 -6.17 -7.37
N SER A 83 10.74 -6.46 -6.59
CA SER A 83 10.74 -7.62 -5.68
C SER A 83 9.54 -8.55 -5.80
N GLY A 84 8.58 -8.26 -6.69
CA GLY A 84 7.31 -8.98 -6.76
C GLY A 84 6.34 -8.65 -5.61
N VAL A 85 6.68 -7.71 -4.72
CA VAL A 85 5.82 -7.28 -3.61
C VAL A 85 4.70 -6.40 -4.16
N ARG A 86 3.47 -6.92 -4.12
CA ARG A 86 2.28 -6.15 -4.51
C ARG A 86 1.79 -5.29 -3.35
N ALA A 87 1.97 -3.98 -3.48
CA ALA A 87 1.38 -2.98 -2.59
C ALA A 87 0.06 -2.42 -3.15
N MET A 88 -0.60 -1.56 -2.38
CA MET A 88 -1.85 -0.92 -2.78
C MET A 88 -1.72 0.59 -2.79
N GLU A 89 -2.03 1.21 -3.92
CA GLU A 89 -2.19 2.66 -4.03
C GLU A 89 -3.33 3.14 -3.11
N ARG A 90 -3.07 4.24 -2.39
CA ARG A 90 -4.01 4.95 -1.51
C ARG A 90 -3.79 6.45 -1.64
N GLY A 91 -3.98 6.96 -2.85
CA GLY A 91 -3.79 8.37 -3.20
C GLY A 91 -4.81 8.83 -4.23
N VAL A 92 -4.35 9.64 -5.18
CA VAL A 92 -5.17 10.24 -6.24
C VAL A 92 -5.99 9.22 -7.04
N VAL A 93 -5.46 8.04 -7.38
CA VAL A 93 -6.18 7.04 -8.19
C VAL A 93 -7.38 6.52 -7.40
N SER A 94 -7.16 6.13 -6.14
CA SER A 94 -8.21 5.70 -5.22
C SER A 94 -9.24 6.79 -4.89
N ALA A 95 -8.84 8.07 -4.88
CA ALA A 95 -9.73 9.19 -4.56
C ALA A 95 -10.80 9.46 -5.63
N GLY A 96 -10.60 8.95 -6.85
CA GLY A 96 -11.55 9.12 -7.94
C GLY A 96 -11.61 10.53 -8.50
N ARG A 97 -12.61 10.76 -9.35
CA ARG A 97 -12.92 12.08 -9.92
C ARG A 97 -14.02 12.77 -9.16
N ASP A 98 -13.96 14.09 -9.12
CA ASP A 98 -15.07 14.93 -8.70
C ASP A 98 -16.21 14.84 -9.73
N PRO A 99 -17.46 14.52 -9.33
CA PRO A 99 -18.55 14.26 -10.27
C PRO A 99 -19.08 15.52 -10.98
N LEU A 100 -18.77 16.72 -10.47
CA LEU A 100 -19.25 17.97 -11.06
C LEU A 100 -18.26 18.51 -12.09
N SER A 101 -16.97 18.51 -11.74
CA SER A 101 -15.90 19.05 -12.59
C SER A 101 -15.24 18.00 -13.49
N GLY A 102 -15.33 16.71 -13.14
CA GLY A 102 -14.59 15.65 -13.81
C GLY A 102 -13.10 15.59 -13.44
N GLU A 103 -12.62 16.53 -12.61
CA GLU A 103 -11.21 16.62 -12.24
C GLU A 103 -10.81 15.56 -11.21
N ASN A 104 -9.50 15.29 -11.12
CA ASN A 104 -8.97 14.42 -10.08
C ASN A 104 -9.22 15.02 -8.69
N ARG A 105 -9.75 14.22 -7.76
CA ARG A 105 -9.63 14.56 -6.34
C ARG A 105 -8.17 14.38 -5.93
N LEU A 106 -7.55 15.45 -5.43
CA LEU A 106 -6.16 15.44 -5.00
C LEU A 106 -6.10 15.35 -3.46
N PRO A 107 -6.10 14.13 -2.88
CA PRO A 107 -6.04 13.98 -1.44
C PRO A 107 -4.71 14.53 -0.89
N LYS A 108 -4.75 15.05 0.33
CA LYS A 108 -3.52 15.46 1.04
C LYS A 108 -2.57 14.27 1.23
N LEU A 109 -3.13 13.08 1.45
CA LEU A 109 -2.40 11.83 1.64
C LEU A 109 -2.28 11.11 0.29
N GLU A 110 -1.05 10.91 -0.15
CA GLU A 110 -0.68 10.20 -1.37
C GLU A 110 0.20 9.03 -0.98
N LEU A 111 -0.42 7.89 -0.70
CA LEU A 111 0.21 6.82 0.04
C LEU A 111 0.29 5.51 -0.74
N VAL A 112 1.32 4.72 -0.45
CA VAL A 112 1.36 3.29 -0.78
C VAL A 112 1.19 2.48 0.49
N ARG A 113 0.19 1.60 0.53
CA ARG A 113 -0.14 0.81 1.72
C ARG A 113 0.45 -0.60 1.61
N LEU A 114 1.44 -0.88 2.45
CA LEU A 114 2.00 -2.22 2.70
C LEU A 114 1.11 -2.94 3.73
N THR A 115 0.08 -3.62 3.24
CA THR A 115 -0.94 -4.26 4.09
C THR A 115 -0.51 -5.66 4.47
N ILE A 116 -0.50 -6.00 5.77
CA ILE A 116 0.02 -7.30 6.24
C ILE A 116 -1.13 -8.22 6.66
N PRO A 117 -1.40 -9.31 5.91
CA PRO A 117 -2.33 -10.36 6.30
C PRO A 117 -1.89 -11.05 7.60
N ARG A 118 -2.87 -11.48 8.40
CA ARG A 118 -2.61 -12.10 9.70
C ARG A 118 -2.11 -13.54 9.51
N ARG A 119 -0.99 -13.90 10.16
CA ARG A 119 -0.40 -15.26 10.19
C ARG A 119 -0.01 -15.84 8.82
N VAL A 120 0.26 -15.01 7.82
CA VAL A 120 0.66 -15.47 6.47
C VAL A 120 2.17 -15.35 6.28
N TYR A 121 2.73 -14.18 6.60
CA TYR A 121 4.13 -13.87 6.35
C TYR A 121 4.99 -14.02 7.59
N THR A 122 6.29 -14.17 7.37
CA THR A 122 7.33 -14.27 8.42
C THR A 122 8.09 -12.96 8.54
N GLN A 123 8.98 -12.86 9.52
CA GLN A 123 9.87 -11.70 9.64
C GLN A 123 10.81 -11.56 8.44
N ALA A 124 11.35 -12.67 7.91
CA ALA A 124 12.16 -12.66 6.69
C ALA A 124 11.41 -12.07 5.48
N HIS A 125 10.10 -12.30 5.36
CA HIS A 125 9.31 -11.63 4.33
C HIS A 125 9.22 -10.12 4.56
N MET A 126 9.19 -9.66 5.82
CA MET A 126 9.25 -8.23 6.13
C MET A 126 10.61 -7.63 5.79
N ASP A 127 11.69 -8.39 5.95
CA ASP A 127 13.04 -7.97 5.56
C ASP A 127 13.12 -7.75 4.04
N VAL A 128 12.63 -8.71 3.23
CA VAL A 128 12.56 -8.55 1.76
C VAL A 128 11.73 -7.32 1.35
N VAL A 129 10.60 -7.08 2.01
CA VAL A 129 9.77 -5.89 1.75
C VAL A 129 10.53 -4.61 2.12
N ALA A 130 11.24 -4.61 3.25
CA ALA A 130 12.01 -3.46 3.69
C ALA A 130 13.16 -3.14 2.73
N GLU A 131 13.93 -4.16 2.34
CA GLU A 131 15.03 -4.05 1.37
C GLU A 131 14.55 -3.48 0.05
N SER A 132 13.46 -4.02 -0.52
CA SER A 132 12.87 -3.51 -1.77
C SER A 132 12.41 -2.05 -1.66
N VAL A 133 11.77 -1.67 -0.56
CA VAL A 133 11.32 -0.29 -0.38
C VAL A 133 12.50 0.67 -0.24
N ILE A 134 13.57 0.26 0.44
CA ILE A 134 14.78 1.06 0.59
C ILE A 134 15.45 1.25 -0.77
N GLU A 135 15.69 0.16 -1.49
CA GLU A 135 16.31 0.18 -2.83
C GLU A 135 15.54 1.07 -3.81
N VAL A 136 14.22 0.92 -3.87
CA VAL A 136 13.34 1.72 -4.75
C VAL A 136 13.30 3.20 -4.31
N ALA A 137 13.37 3.48 -3.02
CA ALA A 137 13.41 4.86 -2.52
C ALA A 137 14.77 5.54 -2.78
N GLU A 138 15.88 4.80 -2.74
CA GLU A 138 17.21 5.31 -3.08
C GLU A 138 17.35 5.65 -4.57
N HIS A 139 16.64 4.92 -5.44
CA HIS A 139 16.61 5.13 -6.89
C HIS A 139 15.31 5.80 -7.38
N ALA A 140 14.68 6.58 -6.49
CA ALA A 140 13.40 7.23 -6.73
C ALA A 140 13.37 8.15 -7.96
N ASP A 141 14.50 8.77 -8.31
CA ASP A 141 14.67 9.68 -9.44
C ASP A 141 14.49 8.99 -10.80
N ALA A 142 14.75 7.69 -10.88
CA ALA A 142 14.53 6.89 -12.09
C ALA A 142 13.04 6.56 -12.32
N ILE A 143 12.18 6.73 -11.32
CA ILE A 143 10.77 6.36 -11.41
C ILE A 143 10.01 7.44 -12.18
N LYS A 144 9.39 7.03 -13.29
CA LYS A 144 8.54 7.88 -14.11
C LYS A 144 7.12 7.97 -13.57
N GLY A 145 6.48 9.10 -13.85
CA GLY A 145 5.05 9.27 -13.63
C GLY A 145 4.21 8.35 -14.52
N LEU A 146 2.93 8.20 -14.17
CA LEU A 146 1.98 7.40 -14.93
C LEU A 146 0.84 8.25 -15.48
N ARG A 147 0.26 7.78 -16.58
CA ARG A 147 -1.03 8.25 -17.14
C ARG A 147 -1.97 7.08 -17.36
N PHE A 148 -3.27 7.32 -17.28
CA PHE A 148 -4.26 6.31 -17.66
C PHE A 148 -4.18 6.01 -19.16
N THR A 149 -4.20 4.72 -19.51
CA THR A 149 -4.46 4.21 -20.86
C THR A 149 -5.88 3.67 -21.00
N TYR A 150 -6.46 3.26 -19.88
CA TYR A 150 -7.87 2.92 -19.74
C TYR A 150 -8.34 3.33 -18.35
N GLU A 151 -9.39 4.15 -18.28
CA GLU A 151 -10.00 4.60 -17.04
C GLU A 151 -11.50 4.26 -17.03
N PRO A 152 -11.96 3.33 -16.17
CA PRO A 152 -13.38 3.07 -16.02
C PRO A 152 -14.08 4.21 -15.28
N GLU A 153 -15.37 4.42 -15.57
CA GLU A 153 -16.19 5.48 -14.95
C GLU A 153 -16.28 5.35 -13.43
N GLN A 154 -16.32 4.11 -12.93
CA GLN A 154 -16.42 3.80 -11.50
C GLN A 154 -15.33 2.82 -11.09
N LEU A 155 -14.95 2.88 -9.81
CA LEU A 155 -13.96 1.96 -9.23
C LEU A 155 -12.64 1.92 -10.04
N ARG A 156 -12.21 3.08 -10.56
CA ARG A 156 -11.03 3.20 -11.44
C ARG A 156 -9.75 2.59 -10.91
N PHE A 157 -9.59 2.54 -9.59
CA PHE A 157 -8.44 1.94 -8.91
C PHE A 157 -8.39 0.41 -9.00
N PHE A 158 -9.50 -0.26 -9.35
CA PHE A 158 -9.54 -1.72 -9.54
C PHE A 158 -9.21 -2.14 -10.97
N LEU A 159 -9.70 -1.41 -11.97
CA LEU A 159 -9.68 -1.82 -13.38
C LEU A 159 -8.87 -0.88 -14.29
N GLY A 160 -8.41 0.26 -13.75
CA GLY A 160 -7.61 1.22 -14.47
C GLY A 160 -6.30 0.60 -14.97
N ARG A 161 -5.90 1.00 -16.18
CA ARG A 161 -4.62 0.64 -16.78
C ARG A 161 -3.81 1.88 -17.02
N PHE A 162 -2.50 1.73 -16.93
CA PHE A 162 -1.56 2.83 -16.94
C PHE A 162 -0.42 2.56 -17.91
N ALA A 163 0.23 3.63 -18.34
CA ALA A 163 1.54 3.60 -18.98
C ALA A 163 2.39 4.71 -18.38
N GLU A 164 3.71 4.53 -18.44
CA GLU A 164 4.65 5.61 -18.12
C GLU A 164 4.41 6.81 -19.02
N ILE A 165 4.61 8.00 -18.45
CA ILE A 165 4.73 9.23 -19.22
C ILE A 165 6.11 9.26 -19.88
N ASP A 166 6.19 9.83 -21.08
CA ASP A 166 7.44 9.92 -21.83
C ASP A 166 8.46 10.85 -21.15
#